data_AF-A0A431HS40-F1
#
_entry.id   AF-A0A431HS40-F1
#
_cell.length_a   1.000
_cell.length_b   1.000
_cell.length_c   1.000
_cell.angle_alpha   90.00
_cell.angle_beta   90.00
_cell.angle_gamma   90.00
#
_symmetry.space_group_name_H-M   'P 1'
#
loop_
_entity.id
_entity.type
_entity.pdbx_description
1 polymer ?
#
loop_
_entity_poly.entity_id
_entity_poly.type
_entity_poly.pdbx_seq_one_letter_code
_entity_poly.pdbx_strand_id
1 'polypeptide(L)'
;MQTREKIFQEIKDDIEIVPSLERTYLIVAAVAKDRSRNIIQKIYCKKGVPIGGYVYNSFLDCYNVECASFVHLGYLPYSFDQKIKGLDWKTKIPVNEKVILKQLDASQKKELKKIKDSHPEEFYKMEYIQMIDPN
;
A
#
# COMPACT_ATOMS: atom_id res chain seq x y z
N MET A 1 -25.41 20.08 23.26
CA MET A 1 -24.31 19.10 23.15
C MET A 1 -24.36 18.53 21.73
N GLN A 2 -23.31 18.68 20.92
CA GLN A 2 -23.28 18.06 19.59
C GLN A 2 -23.15 16.54 19.74
N THR A 3 -23.84 15.78 18.89
CA THR A 3 -23.70 14.31 18.86
C THR A 3 -22.38 13.93 18.18
N ARG A 4 -21.81 12.79 18.57
CA ARG A 4 -20.58 12.24 17.95
C ARG A 4 -20.71 12.07 16.44
N GLU A 5 -21.89 11.72 15.95
CA GLU A 5 -22.19 11.57 14.52
C GLU A 5 -22.08 12.89 13.75
N LYS A 6 -22.58 13.98 14.34
CA LYS A 6 -22.48 15.31 13.74
C LYS A 6 -21.02 15.74 13.60
N ILE A 7 -20.23 15.56 14.66
CA ILE A 7 -18.78 15.85 14.64
C ILE A 7 -18.06 15.01 13.58
N PHE A 8 -18.39 13.71 13.47
CA PHE A 8 -17.79 12.84 12.46
C PHE A 8 -18.14 13.27 11.04
N GLN A 9 -19.39 13.67 10.81
CA GLN A 9 -19.84 14.15 9.50
C GLN A 9 -19.15 15.46 9.12
N GLU A 10 -19.02 16.41 10.05
CA GLU A 10 -18.28 17.67 9.84
C GLU A 10 -16.82 17.40 9.44
N ILE A 11 -16.11 16.51 10.17
CA ILE A 11 -14.73 16.13 9.82
C ILE A 11 -14.66 15.50 8.43
N LYS A 12 -15.62 14.63 8.10
CA LYS A 12 -15.66 13.94 6.81
C LYS A 12 -15.88 14.93 5.66
N ASP A 13 -16.72 15.94 5.84
CA ASP A 13 -17.01 16.95 4.83
C ASP A 13 -15.81 17.88 4.56
N ASP A 14 -14.86 17.96 5.50
CA ASP A 14 -13.62 18.71 5.36
C ASP A 14 -12.44 17.89 4.81
N ILE A 15 -12.58 16.57 4.72
CA ILE A 15 -11.55 15.71 4.13
C ILE A 15 -11.65 15.74 2.60
N GLU A 16 -10.54 16.09 1.96
CA GLU A 16 -10.39 16.08 0.51
C GLU A 16 -9.34 15.05 0.08
N ILE A 17 -9.64 14.28 -0.96
CA ILE A 17 -8.67 13.41 -1.62
C ILE A 17 -8.29 14.08 -2.94
N VAL A 18 -7.00 14.39 -3.10
CA VAL A 18 -6.48 15.02 -4.32
C VAL A 18 -5.47 14.10 -5.00
N PRO A 19 -5.47 14.04 -6.34
CA PRO A 19 -4.43 13.32 -7.07
C PRO A 19 -3.09 14.04 -6.89
N SER A 20 -2.02 13.25 -6.81
CA SER A 20 -0.64 13.72 -6.76
C SER A 20 0.11 13.26 -8.01
N LEU A 21 1.12 14.05 -8.40
CA LEU A 21 1.97 13.76 -9.56
C LEU A 21 2.99 12.65 -9.30
N GLU A 22 3.20 12.28 -8.04
CA GLU A 22 4.10 11.21 -7.66
C GLU A 22 3.52 9.84 -8.02
N ARG A 23 4.40 8.93 -8.44
CA ARG A 23 4.05 7.55 -8.75
C ARG A 23 4.04 6.70 -7.49
N THR A 24 3.19 5.68 -7.49
CA THR A 24 3.15 4.68 -6.41
C THR A 24 3.87 3.42 -6.86
N TYR A 25 4.96 3.03 -6.22
CA TYR A 25 5.58 1.75 -6.45
C TYR A 25 4.85 0.66 -5.66
N LEU A 26 4.49 -0.42 -6.34
CA LEU A 26 3.60 -1.46 -5.85
C LEU A 26 4.36 -2.77 -5.68
N ILE A 27 4.19 -3.36 -4.50
CA ILE A 27 4.63 -4.70 -4.16
C ILE A 27 3.40 -5.47 -3.68
N VAL A 28 3.26 -6.72 -4.09
CA VAL A 28 2.23 -7.60 -3.52
C VAL A 28 2.91 -8.67 -2.68
N ALA A 29 2.46 -8.82 -1.44
CA ALA A 29 2.95 -9.81 -0.49
C ALA A 29 1.87 -10.86 -0.24
N ALA A 30 2.25 -12.13 -0.34
CA ALA A 30 1.40 -13.25 0.06
C ALA A 30 1.63 -13.53 1.54
N VAL A 31 0.64 -13.18 2.37
CA VAL A 31 0.67 -13.39 3.82
C VAL A 31 -0.10 -14.67 4.14
N ALA A 32 0.57 -15.68 4.67
CA ALA A 32 -0.09 -16.90 5.11
C ALA A 32 -1.03 -16.61 6.27
N LYS A 33 -2.22 -17.20 6.24
CA LYS A 33 -3.19 -17.13 7.34
C LYS A 33 -2.65 -17.83 8.59
N ASP A 34 -1.90 -18.91 8.40
CA ASP A 34 -1.07 -19.52 9.44
C ASP A 34 0.26 -18.76 9.55
N ARG A 35 0.43 -18.04 10.67
CA ARG A 35 1.60 -17.18 10.89
C ARG A 35 2.93 -17.95 10.93
N SER A 36 2.92 -19.23 11.29
CA SER A 36 4.15 -20.04 11.34
C SER A 36 4.82 -20.22 9.96
N ARG A 37 4.07 -19.97 8.88
CA ARG A 37 4.53 -20.05 7.49
C ARG A 37 5.02 -18.71 6.93
N ASN A 38 4.88 -17.63 7.70
CA ASN A 38 5.43 -16.34 7.33
C ASN A 38 6.85 -16.22 7.87
N ILE A 39 7.73 -15.59 7.10
CA ILE A 39 9.08 -15.25 7.52
C ILE A 39 9.29 -13.75 7.34
N ILE A 40 10.29 -13.21 8.04
CA ILE A 40 10.67 -11.81 7.84
C ILE A 40 11.37 -11.67 6.49
N GLN A 41 10.65 -11.13 5.53
CA GLN A 41 11.13 -10.73 4.22
C GLN A 41 11.68 -9.30 4.27
N LYS A 42 12.71 -9.02 3.47
CA LYS A 42 13.38 -7.71 3.40
C LYS A 42 13.05 -7.02 2.08
N ILE A 43 12.36 -5.88 2.16
CA ILE A 43 12.05 -5.04 1.00
C ILE A 43 12.97 -3.82 1.03
N TYR A 44 13.94 -3.75 0.12
CA TYR A 44 14.90 -2.65 0.09
C TYR A 44 14.27 -1.30 -0.27
N CYS A 45 14.74 -0.22 0.36
CA CYS A 45 14.18 1.13 0.28
C CYS A 45 14.40 1.86 -1.05
N LYS A 46 15.06 1.21 -2.03
CA LYS A 46 15.44 1.77 -3.33
C LYS A 46 14.29 2.33 -4.18
N LYS A 47 13.05 2.04 -3.79
CA LYS A 47 11.83 2.39 -4.55
C LYS A 47 10.91 3.37 -3.82
N GLY A 48 11.32 3.83 -2.64
CA GLY A 48 10.61 4.89 -1.92
C GLY A 48 10.29 4.54 -0.47
N VAL A 49 9.32 5.25 0.09
CA VAL A 49 8.86 5.11 1.47
C VAL A 49 7.46 4.48 1.49
N PRO A 50 7.23 3.38 2.22
CA PRO A 50 5.97 2.68 2.22
C PRO A 50 4.91 3.41 3.03
N ILE A 51 3.68 3.39 2.53
CA ILE A 51 2.48 3.90 3.20
C ILE A 51 1.95 2.82 4.15
N GLY A 52 1.90 3.10 5.46
CA GLY A 52 1.30 2.19 6.45
C GLY A 52 2.17 1.81 7.65
N GLY A 53 3.32 2.47 7.86
CA GLY A 53 4.10 2.33 9.10
C GLY A 53 4.84 0.99 9.24
N TYR A 54 5.78 0.72 8.33
CA TYR A 54 6.60 -0.50 8.33
C TYR A 54 7.86 -0.34 9.18
N VAL A 55 8.39 -1.45 9.70
CA VAL A 55 9.63 -1.45 10.49
C VAL A 55 10.83 -1.26 9.57
N TYR A 56 11.45 -0.08 9.65
CA TYR A 56 12.66 0.26 8.91
C TYR A 56 13.91 -0.31 9.62
N ASN A 57 14.75 -0.99 8.87
CA ASN A 57 16.07 -1.43 9.28
C ASN A 57 17.13 -0.56 8.58
N SER A 58 17.71 0.38 9.33
CA SER A 58 18.70 1.33 8.82
C SER A 58 20.05 0.69 8.46
N PHE A 59 20.39 -0.47 9.04
CA PHE A 59 21.65 -1.15 8.74
C PHE A 59 21.65 -1.77 7.33
N LEU A 60 20.50 -2.29 6.90
CA LEU A 60 20.34 -2.94 5.58
C LEU A 60 19.61 -2.08 4.55
N ASP A 61 19.17 -0.89 4.94
CA ASP A 61 18.32 -0.01 4.14
C ASP A 61 17.10 -0.74 3.54
N CYS A 62 16.34 -1.38 4.42
CA CYS A 62 15.16 -2.16 4.04
C CYS A 62 14.01 -2.05 5.04
N TYR A 63 12.80 -2.35 4.58
CA TYR A 63 11.62 -2.59 5.41
C TYR A 63 11.44 -4.09 5.65
N ASN A 64 11.20 -4.45 6.90
CA ASN A 64 10.88 -5.83 7.28
C ASN A 64 9.38 -6.07 7.11
N VAL A 65 9.03 -7.13 6.39
CA VAL A 65 7.64 -7.54 6.14
C VAL A 65 7.50 -9.01 6.48
N GLU A 66 6.56 -9.34 7.36
CA GLU A 66 6.25 -10.72 7.73
C GLU A 66 5.30 -11.33 6.69
N CYS A 67 5.84 -12.09 5.73
CA CYS A 67 5.04 -12.75 4.69
C CYS A 67 5.72 -14.04 4.20
N ALA A 68 4.96 -14.88 3.49
CA ALA A 68 5.51 -16.09 2.90
C ALA A 68 6.37 -15.77 1.67
N SER A 69 5.88 -14.88 0.81
CA SER A 69 6.60 -14.39 -0.37
C SER A 69 6.10 -13.01 -0.79
N PHE A 70 6.82 -12.34 -1.68
CA PHE A 70 6.37 -11.09 -2.30
C PHE A 70 6.90 -10.98 -3.73
N VAL A 71 6.23 -10.18 -4.55
CA VAL A 71 6.70 -9.81 -5.89
C VAL A 71 6.53 -8.32 -6.13
N HIS A 72 7.51 -7.73 -6.81
CA HIS A 72 7.48 -6.35 -7.27
C HIS A 72 6.58 -6.25 -8.50
N LEU A 73 5.47 -5.51 -8.39
CA LEU A 73 4.60 -5.25 -9.54
C LEU A 73 5.06 -4.01 -10.32
N GLY A 74 5.80 -3.08 -9.72
CA GLY A 74 6.30 -1.89 -10.41
C GLY A 74 5.45 -0.66 -10.13
N TYR A 75 5.43 0.33 -11.03
CA TYR A 75 4.80 1.62 -10.76
C TYR A 75 3.34 1.69 -11.20
N LEU A 76 2.52 2.36 -10.40
CA LEU A 76 1.25 2.96 -10.80
C LEU A 76 1.49 4.46 -11.10
N PRO A 77 0.84 5.02 -12.13
CA PRO A 77 1.13 6.38 -12.59
C PRO A 77 0.55 7.49 -11.70
N TYR A 78 -0.05 7.16 -10.56
CA TYR A 78 -0.67 8.13 -9.67
C TYR A 78 -0.49 7.72 -8.20
N SER A 79 -0.59 8.72 -7.33
CA SER A 79 -0.75 8.59 -5.89
C SER A 79 -1.81 9.62 -5.44
N PHE A 80 -2.26 9.53 -4.20
CA PHE A 80 -3.26 10.45 -3.67
C PHE A 80 -2.81 11.03 -2.33
N ASP A 81 -3.07 12.32 -2.15
CA ASP A 81 -2.92 13.00 -0.87
C ASP A 81 -4.31 13.18 -0.27
N GLN A 82 -4.42 12.91 1.03
CA GLN A 82 -5.54 13.36 1.86
C GLN A 82 -5.19 14.73 2.45
N LYS A 83 -6.11 15.67 2.35
CA LYS A 83 -6.02 17.03 2.89
C LYS A 83 -7.23 17.33 3.79
N ILE A 84 -7.10 18.34 4.63
CA ILE A 84 -8.19 18.91 5.43
C ILE A 84 -8.38 20.36 4.98
N LYS A 85 -9.61 20.75 4.64
CA LYS A 85 -9.93 22.11 4.21
C LYS A 85 -9.45 23.15 5.23
N GLY A 86 -8.76 24.18 4.74
CA GLY A 86 -8.23 25.26 5.58
C GLY A 86 -6.96 24.94 6.38
N LEU A 87 -6.44 23.71 6.30
CA LEU A 87 -5.15 23.33 6.90
C LEU A 87 -4.10 23.05 5.82
N ASP A 88 -2.83 23.39 6.10
CA ASP A 88 -1.69 23.03 5.23
C ASP A 88 -1.21 21.58 5.45
N TRP A 89 -1.97 20.81 6.22
CA TRP A 89 -1.67 19.40 6.47
C TRP A 89 -2.10 18.54 5.28
N LYS A 90 -1.19 17.66 4.85
CA LYS A 90 -1.47 16.61 3.86
C LYS A 90 -0.74 15.33 4.22
N THR A 91 -1.34 14.19 3.88
CA THR A 91 -0.69 12.88 4.02
C THR A 91 -0.97 12.01 2.81
N LYS A 92 -0.03 11.11 2.49
CA LYS A 92 -0.23 10.07 1.49
C LYS A 92 -1.22 9.04 2.00
N ILE A 93 -2.14 8.64 1.13
CA ILE A 93 -3.09 7.57 1.44
C ILE A 93 -2.93 6.40 0.47
N PRO A 94 -3.15 5.16 0.92
CA PRO A 94 -3.07 4.00 0.05
C PRO A 94 -4.24 4.01 -0.95
N VAL A 95 -3.95 3.63 -2.19
CA VAL A 95 -4.95 3.32 -3.21
C VAL A 95 -5.67 2.04 -2.80
N ASN A 96 -6.99 2.00 -2.93
CA ASN A 96 -7.75 0.79 -2.65
C ASN A 96 -7.49 -0.30 -3.71
N GLU A 97 -7.55 -1.56 -3.29
CA GLU A 97 -7.26 -2.72 -4.15
C GLU A 97 -8.05 -2.71 -5.46
N LYS A 98 -9.34 -2.35 -5.42
CA LYS A 98 -10.18 -2.31 -6.64
C LYS A 98 -9.64 -1.33 -7.69
N VAL A 99 -9.04 -0.21 -7.28
CA VAL A 99 -8.43 0.75 -8.22
C VAL A 99 -7.07 0.26 -8.66
N ILE A 100 -6.25 -0.31 -7.77
CA ILE A 100 -4.98 -0.94 -8.12
C ILE A 100 -5.18 -1.95 -9.26
N LEU A 101 -6.09 -2.92 -9.08
CA LEU A 101 -6.32 -4.00 -10.03
C LEU A 101 -6.78 -3.52 -11.42
N LYS A 102 -7.54 -2.42 -11.47
CA LYS A 102 -7.98 -1.81 -12.73
C LYS A 102 -6.83 -1.21 -13.53
N GLN A 103 -5.75 -0.86 -12.86
CA GLN A 103 -4.70 0.01 -13.38
C GLN A 103 -3.39 -0.75 -13.61
N LEU A 104 -3.34 -2.02 -13.18
CA LEU A 104 -2.26 -2.93 -13.56
C LEU A 104 -2.25 -3.14 -15.08
N ASP A 105 -1.07 -3.02 -15.67
CA ASP A 105 -0.83 -3.40 -17.05
C ASP A 105 -0.84 -4.93 -17.24
N ALA A 106 -0.70 -5.39 -18.49
CA ALA A 106 -0.74 -6.82 -18.82
C ALA A 106 0.42 -7.62 -18.19
N SER A 107 1.61 -7.03 -18.09
CA SER A 107 2.78 -7.66 -17.47
C SER A 107 2.58 -7.80 -15.96
N GLN A 108 2.11 -6.74 -15.31
CA GLN A 108 1.80 -6.71 -13.88
C GLN A 108 0.70 -7.71 -13.51
N LYS A 109 -0.36 -7.79 -14.32
CA LYS A 109 -1.43 -8.79 -14.15
C LYS A 109 -0.89 -10.22 -14.26
N LYS A 110 0.06 -10.47 -15.16
CA LYS A 110 0.71 -11.78 -15.30
C LYS A 110 1.51 -12.15 -14.05
N GLU A 111 2.29 -11.22 -13.48
CA GLU A 111 3.03 -11.46 -12.24
C GLU A 111 2.09 -11.64 -11.03
N LEU A 112 1.05 -10.80 -10.91
CA LEU A 112 0.02 -10.96 -9.88
C LEU A 112 -0.67 -12.33 -9.97
N LYS A 113 -0.97 -12.80 -11.19
CA LYS A 113 -1.55 -14.12 -11.39
C LYS A 113 -0.60 -15.23 -10.91
N LYS A 114 0.69 -15.17 -11.26
CA LYS A 114 1.68 -16.18 -10.82
C LYS A 114 1.76 -16.30 -9.30
N ILE A 115 1.79 -15.18 -8.58
CA ILE A 115 1.86 -15.23 -7.12
C ILE A 115 0.56 -15.77 -6.52
N LYS A 116 -0.62 -15.42 -7.08
CA LYS A 116 -1.91 -15.98 -6.66
C LYS A 116 -2.02 -17.48 -6.93
N ASP A 117 -1.55 -17.94 -8.09
CA ASP A 117 -1.57 -19.37 -8.47
C ASP A 117 -0.66 -20.20 -7.54
N SER A 118 0.46 -19.64 -7.08
CA SER A 118 1.38 -20.29 -6.13
C SER A 118 0.97 -20.15 -4.65
N HIS A 119 0.06 -19.23 -4.33
CA HIS A 119 -0.39 -18.92 -2.97
C HIS A 119 -1.92 -18.81 -2.93
N PRO A 120 -2.64 -19.94 -2.88
CA PRO A 120 -4.10 -19.96 -2.96
C PRO A 120 -4.77 -19.13 -1.85
N GLU A 121 -5.84 -18.40 -2.20
CA GLU A 121 -6.56 -17.50 -1.28
C GLU A 121 -7.19 -18.22 -0.08
N GLU A 122 -7.35 -19.55 -0.15
CA GLU A 122 -7.73 -20.39 0.98
C GLU A 122 -6.71 -20.29 2.13
N PHE A 123 -5.41 -20.31 1.82
CA PHE A 123 -4.31 -20.33 2.80
C PHE A 123 -3.61 -18.98 2.95
N TYR A 124 -3.81 -18.06 2.00
CA TYR A 124 -3.07 -16.80 1.92
C TYR A 124 -4.00 -15.61 1.72
N LYS A 125 -3.52 -14.44 2.17
CA LYS A 125 -4.10 -13.13 1.89
C LYS A 125 -3.08 -12.32 1.09
N MET A 126 -3.54 -11.62 0.05
CA MET A 126 -2.69 -10.69 -0.69
C MET A 126 -2.71 -9.32 -0.03
N GLU A 127 -1.54 -8.79 0.29
CA GLU A 127 -1.38 -7.42 0.80
C GLU A 127 -0.60 -6.58 -0.21
N TYR A 128 -1.12 -5.40 -0.52
CA TYR A 128 -0.55 -4.49 -1.52
C TYR A 128 0.22 -3.37 -0.81
N ILE A 129 1.53 -3.56 -0.72
CA ILE A 129 2.44 -2.59 -0.14
C ILE A 129 2.68 -1.51 -1.18
N GLN A 130 2.38 -0.27 -0.81
CA GLN A 130 2.47 0.90 -1.67
C GLN A 130 3.57 1.81 -1.15
N MET A 131 4.54 2.14 -2.00
CA MET A 131 5.67 2.99 -1.68
C MET A 131 5.59 4.26 -2.53
N ILE A 132 5.86 5.40 -1.92
CA ILE A 132 5.94 6.69 -2.61
C ILE A 132 7.38 6.91 -3.01
N ASP A 133 7.60 7.03 -4.33
CA ASP A 133 8.91 7.34 -4.90
C ASP A 133 9.22 8.83 -4.71
N PRO A 134 10.26 9.20 -3.93
CA PRO A 134 10.59 10.60 -3.68
C PRO A 134 11.34 11.27 -4.84
N ASN A 135 11.67 10.53 -5.92
CA ASN A 135 12.46 11.03 -7.06
C ASN A 135 11.65 11.19 -8.35
#